data_AF-A0A024GLA5-F1
#
_entry.id   AF-A0A024GLA5-F1
#
_cell.length_a   1.000
_cell.length_b   1.000
_cell.length_c   1.000
_cell.angle_alpha   90.00
_cell.angle_beta   90.00
_cell.angle_gamma   90.00
#
_symmetry.space_group_name_H-M   'P 1'
#
loop_
_entity.id
_entity.type
_entity.pdbx_description
1 polymer ?
#
loop_
_entity_poly.entity_id
_entity_poly.type
_entity_poly.pdbx_seq_one_letter_code
_entity_poly.pdbx_strand_id
1 'polypeptide(L)'
;MENKVYKYMRVTKRLSDTPKKKSKKRKEEQRYSVDETPQCSSDENESLASIDESGQYVPRFIYRTVKYSQKKKQERDEDSTIAAQLTLQHIKKYYQIPIDLEQNHKFGPHSGMDYNSRLIRAFNLDLLEPKTSEDRNRIPIICISCGNSGHTKRKCPNAF
;
A
#
# COMPACT_ATOMS: atom_id res chain seq x y z
N MET A 1 -36.56 43.43 -5.25
CA MET A 1 -36.67 42.28 -6.17
C MET A 1 -35.28 41.65 -6.22
N GLU A 2 -34.95 40.43 -5.81
CA GLU A 2 -35.63 39.23 -5.32
C GLU A 2 -34.60 38.48 -4.44
N ASN A 3 -35.01 37.99 -3.26
CA ASN A 3 -34.16 37.13 -2.43
C ASN A 3 -34.34 35.67 -2.89
N LYS A 4 -33.32 35.12 -3.56
CA LYS A 4 -33.29 33.69 -3.95
C LYS A 4 -32.96 32.82 -2.73
N VAL A 5 -33.99 32.23 -2.13
CA VAL A 5 -33.87 31.22 -1.07
C VAL A 5 -33.46 29.89 -1.71
N TYR A 6 -32.23 29.45 -1.48
CA TYR A 6 -31.77 28.12 -1.89
C TYR A 6 -32.33 27.06 -0.93
N LYS A 7 -33.22 26.20 -1.46
CA LYS A 7 -33.83 25.09 -0.73
C LYS A 7 -32.95 23.85 -0.89
N TYR A 8 -32.08 23.59 0.09
CA TYR A 8 -31.26 22.39 0.10
C TYR A 8 -32.12 21.15 0.42
N MET A 9 -32.10 20.14 -0.46
CA MET A 9 -32.73 18.84 -0.21
C MET A 9 -31.96 18.08 0.87
N ARG A 10 -32.62 17.78 2.00
CA ARG A 10 -32.10 16.84 3.01
C ARG A 10 -32.43 15.42 2.57
N VAL A 11 -31.42 14.66 2.15
CA VAL A 11 -31.53 13.23 1.86
C VAL A 11 -31.39 12.46 3.17
N THR A 12 -32.52 12.06 3.76
CA THR A 12 -32.55 11.10 4.87
C THR A 12 -32.55 9.69 4.30
N LYS A 13 -31.47 8.92 4.50
CA LYS A 13 -31.45 7.47 4.24
C LYS A 13 -32.48 6.79 5.14
N ARG A 14 -33.47 6.12 4.55
CA ARG A 14 -34.37 5.21 5.28
C ARG A 14 -33.60 3.93 5.59
N LEU A 15 -33.53 3.58 6.87
CA LEU A 15 -33.21 2.24 7.34
C LEU A 15 -34.44 1.37 7.03
N SER A 16 -34.28 0.40 6.14
CA SER A 16 -35.31 -0.61 5.90
C SER A 16 -35.07 -1.78 6.85
N ASP A 17 -35.90 -1.85 7.89
CA ASP A 17 -36.10 -3.04 8.72
C ASP A 17 -36.83 -4.12 7.91
N THR A 18 -36.28 -5.33 7.86
CA THR A 18 -37.08 -6.52 7.58
C THR A 18 -36.68 -7.69 8.50
N PRO A 19 -37.65 -8.45 9.05
CA PRO A 19 -37.40 -9.53 10.00
C PRO A 19 -37.10 -10.87 9.32
N LYS A 20 -36.31 -11.71 10.03
CA LYS A 20 -35.98 -13.10 9.69
C LYS A 20 -37.20 -14.03 9.83
N LYS A 21 -37.44 -14.93 8.85
CA LYS A 21 -37.64 -16.39 9.11
C LYS A 21 -37.73 -17.26 7.84
N LYS A 22 -36.77 -18.19 7.77
CA LYS A 22 -36.71 -19.54 7.16
C LYS A 22 -37.83 -20.00 6.22
N SER A 23 -37.46 -20.32 4.98
CA SER A 23 -37.99 -21.47 4.25
C SER A 23 -36.83 -22.23 3.58
N LYS A 24 -36.60 -23.45 4.06
CA LYS A 24 -35.67 -24.45 3.55
C LYS A 24 -36.16 -24.89 2.17
N LYS A 25 -35.57 -24.35 1.09
CA LYS A 25 -35.78 -24.87 -0.27
C LYS A 25 -34.44 -25.41 -0.76
N ARG A 26 -34.32 -26.74 -0.77
CA ARG A 26 -33.31 -27.47 -1.54
C ARG A 26 -33.41 -26.96 -2.98
N LYS A 27 -32.46 -26.15 -3.40
CA LYS A 27 -32.28 -25.77 -4.79
C LYS A 27 -30.95 -26.39 -5.19
N GLU A 28 -31.10 -27.60 -5.72
CA GLU A 28 -30.32 -28.19 -6.80
C GLU A 28 -29.07 -27.40 -7.14
N GLU A 29 -27.92 -28.03 -6.86
CA GLU A 29 -26.62 -27.68 -7.41
C GLU A 29 -26.77 -27.54 -8.91
N GLN A 30 -26.99 -26.31 -9.38
CA GLN A 30 -26.49 -25.89 -10.67
C GLN A 30 -24.99 -26.05 -10.56
N ARG A 31 -24.54 -27.25 -10.94
CA ARG A 31 -23.21 -27.49 -11.48
C ARG A 31 -22.91 -26.28 -12.34
N TYR A 32 -22.00 -25.43 -11.88
CA TYR A 32 -21.28 -24.60 -12.83
C TYR A 32 -20.84 -25.58 -13.91
N SER A 33 -21.35 -25.39 -15.13
CA SER A 33 -20.71 -25.94 -16.29
C SER A 33 -19.27 -25.51 -16.12
N VAL A 34 -18.40 -26.51 -15.93
CA VAL A 34 -16.98 -26.35 -16.16
C VAL A 34 -16.92 -26.04 -17.64
N ASP A 35 -17.13 -24.77 -17.98
CA ASP A 35 -16.65 -24.25 -19.26
C ASP A 35 -15.20 -24.64 -19.25
N GLU A 36 -14.87 -25.56 -20.16
CA GLU A 36 -13.59 -26.19 -20.29
C GLU A 36 -12.54 -25.11 -20.08
N THR A 37 -11.79 -25.23 -18.98
CA THR A 37 -10.51 -24.52 -18.86
C THR A 37 -9.83 -24.70 -20.20
N PRO A 38 -9.48 -23.61 -20.92
CA PRO A 38 -8.83 -23.72 -22.21
C PRO A 38 -7.73 -24.75 -22.05
N GLN A 39 -7.83 -25.86 -22.79
CA GLN A 39 -6.77 -26.84 -22.82
C GLN A 39 -5.52 -26.06 -23.24
N CYS A 40 -4.64 -25.79 -22.27
CA CYS A 40 -3.26 -25.47 -22.57
C CYS A 40 -2.76 -26.70 -23.33
N SER A 41 -2.75 -26.59 -24.65
CA SER A 41 -2.08 -27.53 -25.53
C SER A 41 -0.67 -27.68 -24.98
N SER A 42 -0.42 -28.82 -24.35
CA SER A 42 0.88 -29.28 -23.94
C SER A 42 1.66 -29.65 -25.21
N ASP A 43 1.98 -28.64 -26.02
CA ASP A 43 3.11 -28.74 -26.93
C ASP A 43 4.36 -28.62 -26.07
N GLU A 44 4.73 -29.77 -25.50
CA GLU A 44 5.99 -29.98 -24.84
C GLU A 44 7.11 -29.96 -25.88
N ASN A 45 7.50 -28.76 -26.36
CA ASN A 45 8.80 -28.55 -27.00
C ASN A 45 9.16 -27.08 -27.30
N GLU A 46 8.87 -26.14 -26.40
CA GLU A 46 9.53 -24.82 -26.44
C GLU A 46 10.45 -24.63 -25.23
N SER A 47 11.72 -24.94 -25.50
CA SER A 47 12.93 -24.45 -24.82
C SER A 47 12.74 -23.60 -23.57
N LEU A 48 13.13 -24.23 -22.45
CA LEU A 48 13.40 -23.64 -21.15
C LEU A 48 14.20 -22.33 -21.28
N ALA A 49 13.69 -21.28 -20.64
CA ALA A 49 14.34 -19.99 -20.40
C ALA A 49 14.66 -19.16 -21.64
N SER A 50 13.76 -18.23 -22.01
CA SER A 50 14.20 -17.04 -22.73
C SER A 50 14.94 -16.13 -21.74
N ILE A 51 16.24 -16.08 -21.93
CA ILE A 51 17.14 -15.17 -21.24
C ILE A 51 17.19 -13.88 -22.08
N ASP A 52 16.98 -12.75 -21.43
CA ASP A 52 17.07 -11.42 -22.05
C ASP A 52 18.51 -11.14 -22.51
N GLU A 53 18.73 -10.13 -23.37
CA GLU A 53 20.08 -9.67 -23.74
C GLU A 53 20.96 -9.31 -22.51
N SER A 54 20.33 -9.08 -21.36
CA SER A 54 20.96 -8.82 -20.05
C SER A 54 21.24 -10.06 -19.20
N GLY A 55 20.93 -11.28 -19.67
CA GLY A 55 21.16 -12.51 -18.90
C GLY A 55 20.05 -12.86 -17.90
N GLN A 56 18.91 -12.16 -17.92
CA GLN A 56 17.85 -12.34 -16.93
C GLN A 56 16.71 -13.23 -17.46
N TYR A 57 16.19 -14.15 -16.63
CA TYR A 57 15.08 -15.05 -17.00
C TYR A 57 13.76 -14.28 -17.10
N VAL A 58 13.09 -14.34 -18.26
CA VAL A 58 11.76 -13.77 -18.46
C VAL A 58 10.72 -14.85 -18.76
N PRO A 59 9.70 -15.01 -17.90
CA PRO A 59 8.56 -15.89 -18.17
C PRO A 59 7.75 -15.42 -19.39
N ARG A 60 7.88 -16.11 -20.54
CA ARG A 60 7.23 -15.76 -21.81
C ARG A 60 5.70 -15.62 -21.72
N PHE A 61 5.04 -16.51 -20.99
CA PHE A 61 3.58 -16.64 -21.02
C PHE A 61 2.86 -15.39 -20.49
N ILE A 62 3.34 -14.81 -19.39
CA ILE A 62 2.71 -13.64 -18.78
C ILE A 62 3.04 -12.36 -19.57
N TYR A 63 4.24 -12.27 -20.14
CA TYR A 63 4.69 -11.10 -20.88
C TYR A 63 4.00 -10.93 -22.25
N ARG A 64 3.75 -12.04 -22.97
CA ARG A 64 3.14 -11.98 -24.32
C ARG A 64 1.72 -11.40 -24.27
N THR A 65 0.95 -11.79 -23.27
CA THR A 65 -0.47 -11.43 -23.17
C THR A 65 -0.67 -10.05 -22.54
N VAL A 66 0.17 -9.68 -21.57
CA VAL A 66 -0.07 -8.52 -20.70
C VAL A 66 0.92 -7.38 -20.96
N LYS A 67 1.93 -7.55 -21.83
CA LYS A 67 2.94 -6.53 -22.18
C LYS A 67 3.50 -5.80 -20.97
N TYR A 68 3.83 -6.53 -19.89
CA TYR A 68 4.52 -5.91 -18.77
C TYR A 68 5.83 -5.30 -19.28
N SER A 69 5.95 -3.98 -19.27
CA SER A 69 7.26 -3.35 -19.37
C SER A 69 7.96 -3.66 -18.05
N GLN A 70 9.14 -4.31 -18.09
CA GLN A 70 10.00 -4.39 -16.91
C GLN A 70 10.14 -2.96 -16.38
N LYS A 71 9.63 -2.73 -15.18
CA LYS A 71 9.70 -1.42 -14.55
C LYS A 71 11.20 -1.16 -14.38
N LYS A 72 11.77 -0.28 -15.21
CA LYS A 72 13.18 0.12 -15.10
C LYS A 72 13.42 0.37 -13.61
N LYS A 73 14.48 -0.25 -13.06
CA LYS A 73 14.95 0.05 -11.70
C LYS A 73 15.00 1.57 -11.65
N GLN A 74 14.03 2.18 -10.97
CA GLN A 74 14.04 3.61 -10.76
C GLN A 74 15.30 3.83 -9.94
N GLU A 75 16.32 4.43 -10.55
CA GLU A 75 17.42 5.03 -9.81
C GLU A 75 16.75 5.89 -8.75
N ARG A 76 16.80 5.46 -7.50
CA ARG A 76 16.23 6.24 -6.41
C ARG A 76 17.14 7.45 -6.29
N ASP A 77 16.55 8.63 -6.34
CA ASP A 77 17.27 9.89 -6.15
C ASP A 77 18.12 9.78 -4.87
N GLU A 78 19.41 10.13 -4.94
CA GLU A 78 20.33 10.03 -3.81
C GLU A 78 19.81 10.83 -2.60
N ASP A 79 19.17 11.97 -2.85
CA ASP A 79 18.50 12.80 -1.85
C ASP A 79 17.42 12.03 -1.08
N SER A 80 16.68 11.14 -1.75
CA SER A 80 15.68 10.29 -1.09
C SER A 80 16.34 9.30 -0.14
N THR A 81 17.53 8.78 -0.46
CA THR A 81 18.26 7.89 0.45
C THR A 81 18.78 8.62 1.68
N ILE A 82 19.27 9.85 1.53
CA ILE A 82 19.74 10.67 2.65
C ILE A 82 18.58 11.06 3.58
N ALA A 83 17.47 11.54 3.01
CA ALA A 83 16.27 11.89 3.78
C ALA A 83 15.72 10.70 4.60
N ALA A 84 15.72 9.51 4.01
CA ALA A 84 15.32 8.28 4.70
C ALA A 84 16.24 7.97 5.90
N GLN A 85 17.56 8.10 5.74
CA GLN A 85 18.51 7.86 6.82
C GLN A 85 18.33 8.84 7.99
N LEU A 86 18.18 10.14 7.70
CA LEU A 86 17.92 11.16 8.72
C LEU A 86 16.60 10.89 9.48
N THR A 87 15.57 10.48 8.75
CA THR A 87 14.28 10.09 9.33
C THR A 87 14.44 8.88 10.26
N LEU A 88 15.21 7.86 9.87
CA LEU A 88 15.48 6.69 10.71
C LEU A 88 16.25 7.05 11.98
N GLN A 89 17.25 7.93 11.88
CA GLN A 89 18.00 8.42 13.05
C GLN A 89 17.07 9.17 14.02
N HIS A 90 16.17 9.99 13.48
CA HIS A 90 15.16 10.69 14.27
C HIS A 90 14.21 9.72 14.99
N ILE A 91 13.67 8.73 14.28
CA ILE A 91 12.78 7.70 14.86
C ILE A 91 13.50 6.96 15.99
N LYS A 92 14.74 6.49 15.75
CA LYS A 92 15.54 5.78 16.76
C LYS A 92 15.79 6.61 18.01
N LYS A 93 15.92 7.94 17.88
CA LYS A 93 16.16 8.84 19.00
C LYS A 93 14.91 9.03 19.86
N TYR A 94 13.77 9.34 19.23
CA TYR A 94 12.57 9.83 19.94
C TYR A 94 11.45 8.81 20.12
N TYR A 95 11.42 7.71 19.35
CA TYR A 95 10.30 6.77 19.33
C TYR A 95 10.69 5.37 19.83
N GLN A 96 9.73 4.68 20.43
CA GLN A 96 9.83 3.26 20.75
C GLN A 96 9.54 2.46 19.48
N ILE A 97 10.46 1.57 19.12
CA ILE A 97 10.31 0.72 17.96
C ILE A 97 9.78 -0.64 18.44
N PRO A 98 8.57 -1.05 18.03
CA PRO A 98 8.02 -2.34 18.42
C PRO A 98 8.91 -3.50 17.94
N ILE A 99 9.08 -4.51 18.79
CA ILE A 99 9.82 -5.74 18.44
C ILE A 99 9.09 -6.48 17.30
N ASP A 100 7.76 -6.47 17.32
CA ASP A 100 6.91 -7.15 16.34
C ASP A 100 6.62 -6.31 15.07
N LEU A 101 7.40 -5.27 14.80
CA LEU A 101 7.18 -4.37 13.65
C LEU A 101 7.07 -5.15 12.31
N GLU A 102 7.85 -6.21 12.15
CA GLU A 102 7.85 -7.02 10.93
C GLU A 102 6.68 -8.00 10.83
N GLN A 103 6.20 -8.51 11.96
CA GLN A 103 5.19 -9.57 12.03
C GLN A 103 3.78 -9.02 12.19
N ASN A 104 3.63 -7.79 12.69
CA ASN A 104 2.32 -7.20 12.94
C ASN A 104 1.77 -6.48 11.70
N HIS A 105 0.63 -6.97 11.20
CA HIS A 105 -0.10 -6.41 10.06
C HIS A 105 -0.56 -4.96 10.25
N LYS A 106 -0.61 -4.45 11.50
CA LYS A 106 -0.91 -3.04 11.82
C LYS A 106 0.04 -2.07 11.11
N PHE A 107 1.30 -2.47 10.89
CA PHE A 107 2.31 -1.62 10.26
C PHE A 107 2.37 -1.74 8.74
N GLY A 108 1.51 -2.57 8.12
CA GLY A 108 1.40 -2.72 6.68
C GLY A 108 1.51 -4.15 6.17
N PRO A 109 1.43 -4.33 4.84
CA PRO A 109 1.59 -5.64 4.22
C PRO A 109 3.01 -6.18 4.45
N HIS A 110 3.11 -7.51 4.64
CA HIS A 110 4.39 -8.18 4.90
C HIS A 110 5.30 -8.22 3.66
N SER A 111 4.73 -8.28 2.46
CA SER A 111 5.45 -8.41 1.19
C SER A 111 5.84 -7.06 0.59
N GLY A 112 7.01 -7.01 -0.05
CA GLY A 112 7.44 -5.88 -0.89
C GLY A 112 7.93 -4.64 -0.16
N MET A 113 8.20 -4.71 1.15
CA MET A 113 8.75 -3.61 1.93
C MET A 113 9.89 -4.06 2.83
N ASP A 114 10.99 -3.31 2.83
CA ASP A 114 12.09 -3.48 3.77
C ASP A 114 11.71 -2.98 5.17
N TYR A 115 12.43 -3.45 6.20
CA TYR A 115 12.26 -3.03 7.60
C TYR A 115 12.23 -1.50 7.76
N ASN A 116 13.25 -0.82 7.22
CA ASN A 116 13.38 0.63 7.31
C ASN A 116 12.20 1.36 6.63
N SER A 117 11.80 0.89 5.45
CA SER A 117 10.66 1.44 4.72
C SER A 117 9.37 1.26 5.51
N ARG A 118 9.19 0.11 6.19
CA ARG A 118 8.05 -0.14 7.06
C ARG A 118 8.08 0.75 8.30
N LEU A 119 9.24 0.97 8.89
CA LEU A 119 9.41 1.85 10.05
C LEU A 119 9.09 3.31 9.71
N ILE A 120 9.62 3.83 8.59
CA ILE A 120 9.30 5.18 8.09
C ILE A 120 7.80 5.30 7.79
N ARG A 121 7.19 4.26 7.21
CA ARG A 121 5.74 4.24 6.97
C ARG A 121 4.94 4.27 8.27
N ALA A 122 5.33 3.48 9.28
CA ALA A 122 4.68 3.48 10.59
C ALA A 122 4.77 4.85 11.27
N PHE A 123 5.94 5.50 11.18
CA PHE A 123 6.15 6.87 11.63
C PHE A 123 5.25 7.88 10.91
N ASN A 124 5.19 7.81 9.57
CA ASN A 124 4.33 8.71 8.77
C ASN A 124 2.83 8.56 9.06
N LEU A 125 2.42 7.41 9.60
CA LEU A 125 1.04 7.11 9.98
C LEU A 125 0.78 7.34 11.47
N ASP A 126 1.73 7.93 12.20
CA ASP A 126 1.67 8.18 13.64
C ASP A 126 1.35 6.90 14.46
N LEU A 127 1.82 5.74 14.00
CA LEU A 127 1.60 4.44 14.65
C LEU A 127 2.66 4.09 15.70
N LEU A 128 3.73 4.88 15.77
CA LEU A 128 4.83 4.68 16.72
C LEU A 128 4.59 5.53 17.98
N GLU A 129 4.90 4.96 19.14
CA GLU A 129 4.79 5.66 20.40
C GLU A 129 6.09 6.39 20.73
N PRO A 130 6.03 7.61 21.29
CA PRO A 130 7.23 8.31 21.75
C PRO A 130 7.85 7.56 22.93
N LYS A 131 9.18 7.63 23.09
CA LYS A 131 9.90 7.00 24.22
C LYS A 131 9.44 7.51 25.57
N THR A 132 9.12 8.78 25.63
CA THR A 132 8.76 9.52 26.83
C THR A 132 7.35 10.09 26.64
N SER A 133 6.47 9.80 27.59
CA SER A 133 5.05 10.17 27.55
C SER A 133 4.81 11.68 27.57
N GLU A 134 5.74 12.45 28.15
CA GLU A 134 5.64 13.91 28.29
C GLU A 134 6.12 14.70 27.05
N ASP A 135 6.77 14.03 26.09
CA ASP A 135 7.58 14.71 25.08
C ASP A 135 6.91 14.90 23.72
N ARG A 136 5.63 14.53 23.53
CA ARG A 136 4.96 14.69 22.21
C ARG A 136 5.07 16.11 21.65
N ASN A 137 5.03 17.13 22.50
CA ASN A 137 5.15 18.53 22.11
C ASN A 137 6.61 19.01 21.98
N ARG A 138 7.58 18.26 22.52
CA ARG A 138 9.01 18.59 22.51
C ARG A 138 9.78 17.87 21.40
N ILE A 139 9.22 16.81 20.83
CA ILE A 139 9.83 16.09 19.73
C ILE A 139 9.81 17.00 18.48
N PRO A 140 10.97 17.33 17.91
CA PRO A 140 11.02 18.18 16.73
C PRO A 140 10.40 17.45 15.54
N ILE A 141 9.49 18.10 14.83
CA ILE A 141 8.88 17.53 13.61
C ILE A 141 9.98 17.34 12.56
N ILE A 142 10.02 16.18 11.90
CA ILE A 142 10.94 15.90 10.78
C ILE A 142 10.16 15.64 9.49
N CYS A 143 10.70 16.12 8.37
CA CYS A 143 10.15 15.88 7.05
C CYS A 143 10.73 14.61 6.42
N ILE A 144 9.86 13.69 6.02
CA ILE A 144 10.28 12.41 5.40
C ILE A 144 10.82 12.61 3.97
N SER A 145 10.43 13.69 3.29
CA SER A 145 10.86 13.97 1.91
C SER A 145 12.28 14.52 1.83
N CYS A 146 12.68 15.39 2.76
CA CYS A 146 14.00 16.04 2.72
C CYS A 146 14.87 15.78 3.96
N GLY A 147 14.35 15.13 4.99
CA GLY A 147 15.07 14.83 6.23
C GLY A 147 15.27 16.02 7.18
N ASN A 148 14.83 17.23 6.82
CA ASN A 148 14.98 18.42 7.65
C ASN A 148 13.90 18.50 8.74
N SER A 149 14.28 19.08 9.89
CA SER A 149 13.34 19.36 10.98
C SER A 149 12.58 20.67 10.78
N GLY A 150 11.45 20.82 11.48
CA GLY A 150 10.64 22.04 11.52
C GLY A 150 9.44 22.06 10.59
N HIS A 151 9.25 21.06 9.73
CA HIS A 151 8.09 20.98 8.85
C HIS A 151 7.68 19.53 8.54
N THR A 152 6.42 19.35 8.15
CA THR A 152 5.89 18.07 7.68
C THR A 152 6.07 17.93 6.17
N LYS A 153 5.94 16.72 5.63
CA LYS A 153 6.00 16.44 4.18
C LYS A 153 5.10 17.37 3.35
N ARG A 154 3.91 17.73 3.86
CA ARG A 154 2.95 18.61 3.17
C ARG A 154 3.42 20.06 3.03
N LYS A 155 4.35 20.50 3.89
CA LYS A 155 4.91 21.85 3.90
C LYS A 155 6.39 21.84 3.49
N CYS A 156 6.83 20.80 2.80
CA CYS A 156 8.22 20.66 2.41
C CYS A 156 8.53 21.60 1.24
N PRO A 157 9.58 22.44 1.32
CA PRO A 157 9.98 23.31 0.22
C PRO A 157 10.53 22.52 -0.97
N ASN A 158 10.96 21.28 -0.75
CA ASN A 158 11.54 20.41 -1.77
C ASN A 158 10.54 19.34 -2.25
N ALA A 159 9.25 19.45 -1.92
CA ALA A 159 8.22 18.54 -2.43
C ALA A 159 7.77 18.99 -3.83
N PHE A 160 8.55 18.61 -4.84
CA PHE A 160 8.20 18.74 -6.25
C PHE A 160 8.13 17.35 -6.90
#